data_AF-A0A061M2W7-F1
#
_entry.id   AF-A0A061M2W7-F1
#
_cell.length_a   1.000
_cell.length_b   1.000
_cell.length_c   1.000
_cell.angle_alpha   90.00
_cell.angle_beta   90.00
_cell.angle_gamma   90.00
#
_symmetry.space_group_name_H-M   'P 1'
#
loop_
_entity.id
_entity.type
_entity.pdbx_description
1 polymer ?
#
loop_
_entity_poly.entity_id
_entity_poly.type
_entity_poly.pdbx_seq_one_letter_code
_entity_poly.pdbx_strand_id
1 'polypeptide(L)'
;MAHPRSCRRLEPVSRYLVVPPSDIVRTTPLMRLILNQIGRRLTESLDQERRGQRLLLMLDEFAALGRLDFFESQLAFMAGYGIRSFLITQSPNQLERAYGPNHAILDNCHVRIAFSTNYERTARRVSDALGTATELRVMQNYAGHRLSP
;
A
#
# COMPACT_ATOMS: atom_id res chain seq x y z
N MET A 1 16.47 -3.55 -46.27
CA MET A 1 16.51 -4.71 -45.36
C MET A 1 16.41 -4.21 -43.93
N ALA A 2 15.24 -4.34 -43.32
CA ALA A 2 15.01 -3.97 -41.93
C ALA A 2 15.45 -5.13 -41.03
N HIS A 3 16.41 -4.89 -40.14
CA HIS A 3 16.74 -5.82 -39.07
C HIS A 3 15.58 -5.87 -38.06
N PRO A 4 15.03 -7.04 -37.73
CA PRO A 4 14.13 -7.16 -36.60
C PRO A 4 14.96 -6.95 -35.33
N ARG A 5 14.74 -5.83 -34.64
CA ARG A 5 15.23 -5.65 -33.26
C ARG A 5 14.65 -6.80 -32.44
N SER A 6 15.50 -7.70 -32.00
CA SER A 6 15.13 -8.76 -31.06
C SER A 6 14.64 -8.09 -29.78
N CYS A 7 13.33 -7.93 -29.63
CA CYS A 7 12.71 -7.62 -28.37
C CYS A 7 13.05 -8.79 -27.42
N ARG A 8 14.10 -8.65 -26.60
CA ARG A 8 14.43 -9.61 -25.55
C ARG A 8 13.19 -9.67 -24.66
N ARG A 9 12.42 -10.76 -24.74
CA ARG A 9 11.41 -11.05 -23.71
C ARG A 9 12.15 -11.10 -22.39
N LEU A 10 11.98 -10.06 -21.59
CA LEU A 10 12.43 -10.05 -20.21
C LEU A 10 11.65 -11.15 -19.51
N GLU A 11 12.33 -12.21 -19.07
CA GLU A 11 11.70 -13.22 -18.23
C GLU A 11 11.36 -12.61 -16.87
N PRO A 12 10.14 -12.82 -16.35
CA PRO A 12 9.76 -12.30 -15.05
C PRO A 12 10.61 -12.96 -13.97
N VAL A 13 11.15 -12.15 -13.05
CA VAL A 13 11.94 -12.63 -11.92
C VAL A 13 11.36 -12.10 -10.63
N SER A 14 11.23 -12.98 -9.63
CA SER A 14 10.89 -12.61 -8.26
C SER A 14 12.17 -12.45 -7.43
N ARG A 15 12.28 -11.34 -6.70
CA ARG A 15 13.40 -11.08 -5.78
C ARG A 15 12.87 -10.89 -4.37
N TYR A 16 13.47 -11.59 -3.42
CA TYR A 16 13.14 -11.51 -2.01
C TYR A 16 14.33 -10.91 -1.27
N LEU A 17 14.09 -9.81 -0.58
CA LEU A 17 15.07 -9.17 0.30
C LEU A 17 14.66 -9.49 1.73
N VAL A 18 15.30 -10.49 2.33
CA VAL A 18 14.98 -10.99 3.66
C VAL A 18 16.03 -10.48 4.65
N VAL A 19 15.57 -9.84 5.72
CA VAL A 19 16.42 -9.29 6.78
C VAL A 19 15.97 -9.91 8.11
N PRO A 20 16.90 -10.50 8.90
CA PRO A 20 16.58 -10.96 10.24
C PRO A 20 16.10 -9.80 11.13
N PRO A 21 15.12 -10.01 12.04
CA PRO A 21 14.61 -8.94 12.89
C PRO A 21 15.68 -8.17 13.69
N SER A 22 16.73 -8.87 14.12
CA SER A 22 17.88 -8.30 14.82
C SER A 22 18.70 -7.30 14.00
N ASP A 23 18.65 -7.42 12.67
CA ASP A 23 19.46 -6.64 11.73
C ASP A 23 18.67 -5.55 11.00
N ILE A 24 17.35 -5.42 11.25
CA ILE A 24 16.48 -4.45 10.56
C ILE A 24 17.08 -3.05 10.63
N VAL A 25 17.33 -2.53 11.82
CA VAL A 25 17.84 -1.16 12.01
C VAL A 25 19.18 -0.95 11.30
N ARG A 26 20.07 -1.95 11.35
CA ARG A 26 21.41 -1.90 10.77
C ARG A 26 21.39 -1.95 9.25
N THR A 27 20.44 -2.68 8.66
CA THR A 27 20.34 -2.89 7.21
C THR A 27 19.38 -1.90 6.53
N THR A 28 18.58 -1.16 7.29
CA THR A 28 17.67 -0.12 6.77
C THR A 28 18.34 0.80 5.74
N PRO A 29 19.56 1.35 5.95
CA PRO A 29 20.20 2.20 4.94
C PRO A 29 20.45 1.49 3.60
N LEU A 30 20.88 0.23 3.63
CA LEU A 30 21.11 -0.59 2.44
C LEU A 30 19.80 -0.91 1.72
N MET A 31 18.77 -1.30 2.47
CA MET A 31 17.43 -1.57 1.93
C MET A 31 16.86 -0.32 1.26
N ARG A 32 16.98 0.85 1.89
CA ARG A 32 16.55 2.14 1.33
C ARG A 32 17.27 2.43 0.01
N LEU A 33 18.57 2.19 -0.07
CA LEU A 33 19.37 2.42 -1.27
C LEU A 33 18.93 1.49 -2.42
N ILE A 34 18.76 0.20 -2.14
CA ILE A 34 18.30 -0.78 -3.14
C ILE A 34 16.91 -0.42 -3.65
N LEU A 35 15.97 -0.10 -2.76
CA LEU A 35 14.61 0.30 -3.13
C LEU A 35 14.59 1.58 -3.95
N ASN A 36 15.41 2.57 -3.59
CA ASN A 36 15.57 3.80 -4.37
C ASN A 36 16.11 3.52 -5.78
N GLN A 37 17.11 2.65 -5.92
CA GLN A 37 17.66 2.30 -7.24
C GLN A 37 16.64 1.53 -8.09
N ILE A 38 15.92 0.57 -7.50
CA ILE A 38 14.85 -0.15 -8.18
C ILE A 38 13.75 0.82 -8.63
N GLY A 39 13.28 1.68 -7.72
CA GLY A 39 12.26 2.69 -8.01
C GLY A 39 12.66 3.57 -9.19
N ARG A 40 13.82 4.23 -9.09
CA ARG A 40 14.33 5.11 -10.16
C ARG A 40 14.48 4.38 -11.50
N ARG A 41 15.07 3.18 -11.49
CA ARG A 41 15.30 2.43 -12.74
C ARG A 41 14.01 1.94 -13.40
N LEU A 42 12.97 1.68 -12.62
CA LEU A 42 11.66 1.30 -13.14
C LEU A 42 10.83 2.51 -13.60
N THR A 43 11.12 3.71 -13.11
CA THR A 43 10.42 4.96 -13.49
C THR A 43 11.21 5.85 -14.46
N GLU A 44 12.41 5.45 -14.90
CA GLU A 44 13.30 6.21 -15.79
C GLU A 44 12.78 6.38 -17.23
N SER A 45 12.07 5.38 -17.78
CA SER A 45 11.51 5.45 -19.14
C SER A 45 10.17 4.72 -19.24
N LEU A 46 9.17 5.43 -19.78
CA LEU A 46 7.87 4.86 -20.19
C LEU A 46 8.04 4.14 -21.54
N ASP A 47 8.88 3.11 -21.58
CA ASP A 47 9.05 2.32 -22.79
C ASP A 47 7.78 1.52 -23.07
N GLN A 48 7.14 1.78 -24.22
CA GLN A 48 5.91 1.09 -24.60
C GLN A 48 6.08 -0.44 -24.66
N GLU A 49 7.30 -0.94 -24.91
CA GLU A 49 7.63 -2.37 -24.91
C GLU A 49 7.54 -3.01 -23.50
N ARG A 50 7.72 -2.23 -22.42
CA ARG A 50 7.61 -2.73 -21.03
C ARG A 50 6.17 -2.80 -20.52
N ARG A 51 5.18 -2.28 -21.27
CA ARG A 51 3.76 -2.24 -20.87
C ARG A 51 3.14 -3.60 -20.51
N GLY A 52 3.73 -4.70 -20.99
CA GLY A 52 3.29 -6.05 -20.64
C GLY A 52 3.74 -6.53 -19.26
N GLN A 53 4.78 -5.94 -18.68
CA GLN A 53 5.39 -6.42 -17.44
C GLN A 53 4.84 -5.65 -16.24
N ARG A 54 4.16 -6.37 -15.35
CA ARG A 54 3.64 -5.84 -14.09
C ARG A 54 4.58 -6.23 -12.96
N LEU A 55 5.02 -5.25 -12.17
CA LEU A 55 5.85 -5.49 -11.00
C LEU A 55 5.01 -5.30 -9.74
N LEU A 56 5.08 -6.28 -8.83
CA LEU A 56 4.57 -6.15 -7.47
C LEU A 56 5.73 -5.78 -6.55
N LEU A 57 5.66 -4.59 -5.95
CA LEU A 57 6.57 -4.16 -4.89
C LEU A 57 5.87 -4.39 -3.55
N MET A 58 6.20 -5.49 -2.89
CA MET A 58 5.66 -5.83 -1.57
C MET A 58 6.65 -5.44 -0.49
N LEU A 59 6.23 -4.60 0.44
CA LEU A 59 7.04 -4.18 1.58
C LEU A 59 6.32 -4.57 2.86
N ASP A 60 6.83 -5.63 3.49
CA ASP A 60 6.47 -5.98 4.85
C ASP A 60 7.11 -4.98 5.82
N GLU A 61 6.41 -4.67 6.90
CA GLU A 61 6.84 -3.71 7.92
C GLU A 61 7.39 -2.40 7.32
N PHE A 62 6.63 -1.82 6.38
CA PHE A 62 7.02 -0.65 5.61
C PHE A 62 7.49 0.53 6.47
N ALA A 63 6.88 0.72 7.65
CA ALA A 63 7.23 1.81 8.55
C ALA A 63 8.67 1.69 9.11
N ALA A 64 9.23 0.49 9.24
CA ALA A 64 10.60 0.29 9.72
C ALA A 64 11.67 0.79 8.74
N LEU A 65 11.32 0.96 7.45
CA LEU A 65 12.21 1.55 6.46
C LEU A 65 12.35 3.07 6.64
N GLY A 66 11.49 3.70 7.44
CA GLY A 66 11.40 5.14 7.60
C GLY A 66 10.93 5.85 6.33
N ARG A 67 11.02 7.18 6.31
CA ARG A 67 10.59 8.00 5.15
C ARG A 67 11.40 7.67 3.91
N LEU A 68 10.74 7.19 2.86
CA LEU A 68 11.30 6.99 1.51
C LEU A 68 10.78 8.09 0.57
N ASP A 69 11.65 8.98 0.10
CA ASP A 69 11.26 10.18 -0.65
C ASP A 69 10.54 9.86 -1.98
N PHE A 70 10.93 8.76 -2.64
CA PHE A 70 10.27 8.32 -3.87
C PHE A 70 8.84 7.83 -3.64
N PHE A 71 8.55 7.27 -2.45
CA PHE A 71 7.20 6.83 -2.11
C PHE A 71 6.27 8.01 -1.85
N GLU A 72 6.78 9.09 -1.30
CA GLU A 72 5.98 10.28 -1.05
C GLU A 72 5.66 11.06 -2.34
N SER A 73 6.65 11.19 -3.22
CA SER A 73 6.54 11.98 -4.45
C SER A 73 6.05 11.20 -5.66
N GLN A 74 6.27 9.88 -5.73
CA GLN A 74 6.08 9.09 -6.96
C GLN A 74 5.06 7.95 -6.86
N LEU A 75 4.52 7.60 -5.68
CA LEU A 75 3.61 6.45 -5.56
C LEU A 75 2.42 6.54 -6.53
N ALA A 76 1.83 7.73 -6.69
CA ALA A 76 0.72 7.96 -7.61
C ALA A 76 1.07 7.67 -9.08
N PHE A 77 2.31 7.96 -9.49
CA PHE A 77 2.77 7.79 -10.87
C PHE A 77 3.26 6.36 -11.15
N MET A 78 3.74 5.63 -10.13
CA MET A 78 4.26 4.26 -10.25
C MET A 78 3.27 3.28 -10.89
N ALA A 79 1.97 3.46 -10.63
CA ALA A 79 0.91 2.66 -11.27
C ALA A 79 0.93 2.79 -12.80
N GLY A 80 1.25 3.98 -13.32
CA GLY A 80 1.40 4.25 -14.75
C GLY A 80 2.61 3.55 -15.39
N TYR A 81 3.62 3.21 -14.59
CA TYR A 81 4.80 2.42 -15.00
C TYR A 81 4.59 0.91 -14.82
N GLY A 82 3.37 0.46 -14.50
CA GLY A 82 3.08 -0.96 -14.29
C GLY A 82 3.54 -1.52 -12.93
N ILE A 83 3.90 -0.64 -11.99
CA ILE A 83 4.30 -1.01 -10.63
C ILE A 83 3.10 -0.92 -9.70
N ARG A 84 2.81 -2.02 -8.99
CA ARG A 84 1.80 -2.07 -7.93
C ARG A 84 2.53 -2.22 -6.60
N SER A 85 2.31 -1.29 -5.68
CA SER A 85 2.89 -1.35 -4.34
C SER A 85 1.89 -1.96 -3.36
N PHE A 86 2.33 -2.95 -2.59
CA PHE A 86 1.58 -3.55 -1.48
C PHE A 86 2.35 -3.30 -0.19
N LEU A 87 1.86 -2.33 0.58
CA LEU A 87 2.53 -1.81 1.78
C LEU A 87 1.84 -2.37 3.01
N ILE A 88 2.60 -3.01 3.90
CA ILE A 88 2.10 -3.59 5.14
C ILE A 88 2.71 -2.80 6.30
N THR A 89 1.88 -2.45 7.27
CA THR A 89 2.29 -1.77 8.50
C THR A 89 1.52 -2.34 9.68
N GLN A 90 2.16 -2.49 10.83
CA GLN A 90 1.48 -2.92 12.06
C GLN A 90 0.53 -1.85 12.59
N SER A 91 0.82 -0.57 12.34
CA SER A 91 0.04 0.53 12.90
C SER A 91 0.09 1.78 12.03
N PRO A 92 -1.05 2.46 11.81
CA PRO A 92 -1.06 3.80 11.23
C PRO A 92 -0.23 4.82 12.02
N ASN A 93 -0.05 4.62 13.33
CA ASN A 93 0.78 5.50 14.15
C ASN A 93 2.29 5.36 13.83
N GLN A 94 2.76 4.17 13.45
CA GLN A 94 4.15 3.99 13.00
C GLN A 94 4.38 4.68 11.65
N LEU A 95 3.39 4.59 10.76
CA LEU A 95 3.43 5.29 9.48
C LEU A 95 3.46 6.82 9.67
N GLU A 96 2.61 7.35 10.56
CA GLU A 96 2.59 8.77 10.95
C GLU A 96 3.92 9.22 11.58
N ARG A 97 4.57 8.38 12.40
CA ARG A 97 5.91 8.68 12.93
C ARG A 97 6.97 8.75 11.84
N ALA A 98 6.88 7.89 10.83
CA ALA A 98 7.87 7.85 9.75
C ALA A 98 7.67 8.96 8.71
N TYR A 99 6.43 9.30 8.37
CA TYR A 99 6.11 10.23 7.26
C TYR A 99 5.42 11.52 7.69
N GLY A 100 5.08 11.68 8.96
CA GLY A 100 4.33 12.81 9.49
C GLY A 100 2.80 12.64 9.43
N PRO A 101 2.05 13.56 10.06
CA PRO A 101 0.58 13.49 10.20
C PRO A 101 -0.22 13.62 8.91
N ASN A 102 0.36 14.23 7.86
CA ASN A 102 -0.33 14.53 6.60
C ASN A 102 0.33 13.83 5.40
N HIS A 103 0.78 12.59 5.59
CA HIS A 103 1.45 11.85 4.52
C HIS A 103 0.46 11.48 3.39
N ALA A 104 0.92 11.50 2.14
CA ALA A 104 0.10 11.11 1.00
C ALA A 104 0.06 9.57 0.75
N ILE A 105 0.75 8.77 1.58
CA ILE A 105 0.91 7.33 1.35
C ILE A 105 -0.45 6.62 1.34
N LEU A 106 -1.25 6.80 2.40
CA LEU A 106 -2.57 6.17 2.48
C LEU A 106 -3.52 6.71 1.41
N ASP A 107 -3.44 8.01 1.08
CA ASP A 107 -4.29 8.64 0.06
C ASP A 107 -4.03 8.06 -1.33
N ASN A 108 -2.76 7.80 -1.65
CA ASN A 108 -2.36 7.19 -2.92
C ASN A 108 -2.63 5.67 -2.98
N CYS A 109 -2.90 5.01 -1.85
CA CYS A 109 -3.30 3.61 -1.81
C CYS A 109 -4.80 3.45 -2.10
N HIS A 110 -5.13 2.96 -3.30
CA HIS A 110 -6.51 2.75 -3.74
C HIS A 110 -7.26 1.68 -2.92
N VAL A 111 -6.56 0.61 -2.54
CA VAL A 111 -7.12 -0.48 -1.71
C VAL A 111 -6.47 -0.41 -0.34
N ARG A 112 -7.30 -0.43 0.71
CA ARG A 112 -6.88 -0.42 2.11
C ARG A 112 -7.51 -1.61 2.80
N ILE A 113 -6.69 -2.41 3.47
CA ILE A 113 -7.13 -3.57 4.24
C ILE A 113 -6.75 -3.29 5.70
N ALA A 114 -7.74 -3.25 6.57
CA ALA A 114 -7.54 -3.09 8.00
C ALA A 114 -7.95 -4.39 8.70
N PHE A 115 -7.04 -4.95 9.50
CA PHE A 115 -7.34 -6.04 10.43
C PHE A 115 -7.71 -5.46 11.80
N SER A 116 -8.42 -6.23 12.65
CA SER A 116 -9.02 -5.73 13.89
C SER A 116 -8.05 -4.87 14.69
N THR A 117 -8.46 -3.65 15.03
CA THR A 117 -7.63 -2.69 15.73
C THR A 117 -7.96 -2.73 17.22
N ASN A 118 -6.98 -3.06 18.05
CA ASN A 118 -7.15 -3.07 19.51
C ASN A 118 -7.11 -1.64 20.11
N TYR A 119 -7.02 -0.61 19.27
CA TYR A 119 -6.83 0.79 19.69
C TYR A 119 -7.94 1.68 19.11
N GLU A 120 -8.68 2.35 19.99
CA GLU A 120 -9.87 3.13 19.66
C GLU A 120 -9.60 4.22 18.62
N ARG A 121 -8.46 4.92 18.70
CA ARG A 121 -8.09 5.97 17.72
C ARG A 121 -7.88 5.40 16.32
N THR A 122 -7.33 4.19 16.23
CA THR A 122 -7.15 3.51 14.94
C THR A 122 -8.49 3.00 14.41
N ALA A 123 -9.35 2.47 15.29
CA ALA A 123 -10.71 2.06 14.93
C ALA A 123 -11.54 3.24 14.39
N ARG A 124 -11.48 4.41 15.06
CA ARG A 124 -12.13 5.64 14.58
C ARG A 124 -11.58 6.08 13.23
N ARG A 125 -10.25 6.12 13.04
CA ARG A 125 -9.63 6.42 11.75
C ARG A 125 -10.09 5.48 10.62
N VAL A 126 -10.20 4.18 10.90
CA VAL A 126 -10.72 3.21 9.93
C VAL A 126 -12.20 3.42 9.68
N SER A 127 -13.01 3.67 10.72
CA SER A 127 -14.44 3.98 10.61
C SER A 127 -14.69 5.22 9.76
N ASP A 128 -13.96 6.31 10.02
CA ASP A 128 -14.07 7.56 9.27
C ASP A 128 -13.71 7.36 7.79
N ALA A 129 -12.69 6.54 7.52
CA ALA A 129 -12.27 6.21 6.15
C ALA A 129 -13.26 5.29 5.40
N LEU A 130 -13.99 4.44 6.11
CA LEU A 130 -15.05 3.60 5.54
C LEU A 130 -16.34 4.38 5.27
N GLY A 131 -16.56 5.48 6.00
CA GLY A 131 -17.76 6.30 5.92
C GLY A 131 -18.97 5.69 6.62
N THR A 132 -20.10 6.37 6.53
CA THR A 132 -21.38 5.94 7.10
C THR A 132 -22.31 5.43 6.00
N ALA A 133 -22.97 4.30 6.25
CA ALA A 133 -24.03 3.78 5.40
C ALA A 133 -25.38 3.99 6.08
N THR A 134 -26.35 4.53 5.35
CA THR A 134 -27.72 4.71 5.85
C THR A 134 -28.51 3.42 5.64
N GLU A 135 -28.86 2.73 6.73
CA GLU A 135 -29.78 1.59 6.69
C GLU A 135 -31.22 2.05 6.98
N LEU A 136 -32.16 1.69 6.10
CA LEU A 136 -33.59 1.84 6.38
C LEU A 136 -34.04 0.70 7.29
N ARG A 137 -34.16 0.97 8.59
CA ARG A 137 -34.72 0.01 9.55
C ARG A 137 -36.21 0.28 9.72
N VAL A 138 -37.04 -0.69 9.31
CA VAL A 138 -38.47 -0.67 9.63
C VAL A 138 -38.63 -0.98 11.11
N MET A 139 -38.92 0.04 11.89
CA MET A 139 -39.17 -0.08 13.33
C MET A 139 -40.63 -0.52 13.54
N GLN A 140 -40.88 -1.82 13.72
CA GLN A 140 -42.20 -2.30 14.11
C GLN A 140 -42.35 -2.17 15.63
N ASN A 141 -43.08 -1.15 16.06
CA ASN A 141 -43.51 -1.03 17.46
C ASN A 141 -44.82 -1.79 17.64
N TYR A 142 -44.79 -2.91 18.36
CA TYR A 142 -46.01 -3.57 18.82
C TYR A 142 -46.58 -2.79 20.00
N ALA A 143 -47.55 -1.91 19.74
CA ALA A 143 -48.42 -1.40 20.80
C ALA A 143 -49.33 -2.56 21.23
N GLY A 144 -49.14 -3.03 22.47
CA GLY A 144 -49.84 -4.18 23.03
C GLY A 144 -51.35 -4.07 22.89
N HIS A 145 -51.92 -4.87 21.99
CA HIS A 145 -53.35 -5.13 21.97
C HIS A 145 -53.62 -6.36 22.84
N ARG A 146 -54.53 -6.16 23.80
CA ARG A 146 -55.11 -7.13 24.73
C ARG A 146 -55.33 -8.50 24.08
N LEU A 147 -54.45 -9.45 24.40
CA LEU A 147 -54.73 -10.89 24.35
C LEU A 147 -53.94 -11.55 25.48
N SER A 148 -54.44 -11.39 26.71
CA SER A 148 -54.31 -12.42 27.74
C SER A 148 -55.43 -13.44 27.50
N PRO A 149 -55.15 -14.76 27.62
CA PRO A 149 -56.04 -15.84 27.20
C PRO A 149 -57.38 -15.86 27.93
#